data_AF-A0A9K3JUP6-F1
#
_entry.id   AF-A0A9K3JUP6-F1
#
_cell.length_a   1.000
_cell.length_b   1.000
_cell.length_c   1.000
_cell.angle_alpha   90.00
_cell.angle_beta   90.00
_cell.angle_gamma   90.00
#
_symmetry.space_group_name_H-M   'P 1'
#
loop_
_entity.id
_entity.type
_entity.pdbx_description
1 polymer ?
#
loop_
_entity_poly.entity_id
_entity_poly.type
_entity_poly.pdbx_seq_one_letter_code
_entity_poly.pdbx_strand_id
1 'polypeptide(L)'
;MISESRLLWGTESAVNAEIVRLKAEVVKAEKALDHATPRDIRRGINCIWRICREYNISGVYGSIIELLECDENLFTAVEVTVGNSLFHVVVESDEISTQVNRHLSGEKVGRVTFIPLNRVKAPYVTYPPTSDAIPLLKKLKYSHSYHQAFSLGLFVSRAETS
;
A
#
# COMPACT_ATOMS: atom_id res chain seq x y z
N MET A 1 -48.01 -12.47 7.22
CA MET A 1 -47.17 -12.84 6.05
C MET A 1 -46.91 -11.67 5.10
N ILE A 2 -47.90 -10.87 4.68
CA ILE A 2 -47.67 -9.76 3.70
C ILE A 2 -46.93 -8.54 4.31
N SER A 3 -47.07 -8.30 5.61
CA SER A 3 -46.46 -7.18 6.34
C SER A 3 -44.95 -7.33 6.53
N GLU A 4 -44.48 -8.56 6.70
CA GLU A 4 -43.08 -8.89 7.00
C GLU A 4 -42.18 -8.68 5.78
N SER A 5 -42.64 -9.07 4.59
CA SER A 5 -41.92 -8.83 3.32
C SER A 5 -41.82 -7.34 2.95
N ARG A 6 -42.81 -6.51 3.32
CA ARG A 6 -42.73 -5.05 3.11
C ARG A 6 -41.72 -4.38 4.04
N LEU A 7 -41.63 -4.84 5.29
CA LEU A 7 -40.62 -4.36 6.25
C LEU A 7 -39.21 -4.74 5.79
N LEU A 8 -39.02 -5.99 5.36
CA LEU A 8 -37.75 -6.50 4.82
C LEU A 8 -37.25 -5.69 3.62
N TRP A 9 -38.12 -5.39 2.65
CA TRP A 9 -37.81 -4.50 1.52
C TRP A 9 -37.40 -3.10 1.97
N GLY A 10 -38.09 -2.53 2.95
CA GLY A 10 -37.78 -1.19 3.47
C GLY A 10 -36.39 -1.14 4.11
N THR A 11 -36.05 -2.15 4.91
CA THR A 11 -34.70 -2.29 5.48
C THR A 11 -33.65 -2.57 4.42
N GLU A 12 -33.91 -3.43 3.43
CA GLU A 12 -32.97 -3.72 2.35
C GLU A 12 -32.68 -2.47 1.51
N SER A 13 -33.70 -1.67 1.22
CA SER A 13 -33.55 -0.41 0.49
C SER A 13 -32.75 0.62 1.29
N ALA A 14 -32.98 0.72 2.61
CA ALA A 14 -32.21 1.60 3.49
C ALA A 14 -30.75 1.17 3.60
N VAL A 15 -30.48 -0.13 3.76
CA VAL A 15 -29.11 -0.68 3.82
C VAL A 15 -28.40 -0.48 2.48
N ASN A 16 -29.08 -0.70 1.35
CA ASN A 16 -28.49 -0.44 0.03
C ASN A 16 -28.19 1.05 -0.21
N ALA A 17 -29.07 1.96 0.23
CA ALA A 17 -28.80 3.38 0.18
C ALA A 17 -27.55 3.75 1.01
N GLU A 18 -27.40 3.13 2.18
CA GLU A 18 -26.23 3.33 3.03
C GLU A 18 -24.94 2.76 2.42
N ILE A 19 -25.00 1.57 1.80
CA ILE A 19 -23.87 1.00 1.04
C ILE A 19 -23.44 1.95 -0.08
N VAL A 20 -24.39 2.51 -0.83
CA VAL A 20 -24.09 3.46 -1.92
C VAL A 20 -23.46 4.74 -1.36
N ARG A 21 -23.98 5.26 -0.24
CA ARG A 21 -23.43 6.45 0.44
C ARG A 21 -21.99 6.22 0.89
N LEU A 22 -21.74 5.13 1.62
CA LEU A 22 -20.42 4.78 2.13
C LEU A 22 -19.42 4.53 1.00
N LYS A 23 -19.82 3.84 -0.08
CA LYS A 23 -18.98 3.65 -1.27
C LYS A 23 -18.62 4.98 -1.93
N ALA A 24 -19.57 5.91 -2.03
CA ALA A 24 -19.32 7.22 -2.62
C ALA A 24 -18.34 8.06 -1.76
N GLU A 25 -18.43 7.94 -0.44
CA GLU A 25 -17.53 8.62 0.49
C GLU A 25 -16.10 8.06 0.40
N VAL A 26 -15.96 6.73 0.29
CA VAL A 26 -14.68 6.08 0.01
C VAL A 26 -14.05 6.61 -1.28
N VAL A 27 -14.81 6.63 -2.39
CA VAL A 27 -14.30 7.14 -3.68
C VAL A 27 -13.90 8.62 -3.59
N LYS A 28 -14.60 9.42 -2.78
CA LYS A 28 -14.26 10.84 -2.57
C LYS A 28 -12.96 11.00 -1.80
N ALA A 29 -12.76 10.21 -0.74
CA ALA A 29 -11.52 10.19 0.04
C ALA A 29 -10.33 9.70 -0.80
N GLU A 30 -10.52 8.63 -1.59
CA GLU A 30 -9.54 8.12 -2.55
C GLU A 30 -9.13 9.19 -3.57
N LYS A 31 -10.10 9.94 -4.11
CA LYS A 31 -9.82 11.05 -5.05
C LYS A 31 -9.06 12.22 -4.42
N ALA A 32 -9.16 12.45 -3.11
CA ALA A 32 -8.33 13.46 -2.45
C ALA A 32 -6.87 12.99 -2.38
N LEU A 33 -6.66 11.69 -2.12
CA LEU A 33 -5.34 11.05 -2.13
C LEU A 33 -4.73 10.97 -3.54
N ASP A 34 -5.57 10.91 -4.59
CA ASP A 34 -5.14 10.88 -6.00
C ASP A 34 -4.24 12.07 -6.42
N HIS A 35 -4.37 13.22 -5.76
CA HIS A 35 -3.57 14.42 -6.09
C HIS A 35 -2.15 14.37 -5.53
N ALA A 36 -1.92 13.57 -4.46
CA ALA A 36 -0.63 13.44 -3.81
C ALA A 36 0.27 12.38 -4.48
N THR A 37 -0.30 11.47 -5.26
CA THR A 37 0.42 10.36 -5.90
C THR A 37 0.59 10.59 -7.40
N PRO A 38 1.78 10.43 -8.00
CA PRO A 38 1.97 10.51 -9.44
C PRO A 38 1.00 9.59 -10.20
N ARG A 39 0.38 10.11 -11.26
CA ARG A 39 -0.71 9.43 -12.00
C ARG A 39 -0.32 8.04 -12.49
N ASP A 40 0.93 7.86 -12.92
CA ASP A 40 1.42 6.58 -13.46
C ASP A 40 1.65 5.53 -12.36
N ILE A 41 2.09 5.95 -11.17
CA ILE A 41 2.24 5.05 -10.01
C ILE A 41 0.85 4.57 -9.57
N ARG A 42 -0.08 5.51 -9.43
CA ARG A 42 -1.45 5.23 -9.01
C ARG A 42 -2.16 4.24 -9.95
N ARG A 43 -2.12 4.51 -11.26
CA ARG A 43 -2.76 3.60 -12.24
C ARG A 43 -2.12 2.21 -12.20
N GLY A 44 -0.80 2.15 -12.01
CA GLY A 44 -0.07 0.90 -11.82
C GLY A 44 -0.59 0.09 -10.64
N ILE A 45 -0.63 0.68 -9.43
CA ILE A 45 -1.06 0.01 -8.20
C ILE A 45 -2.51 -0.49 -8.29
N ASN A 46 -3.43 0.36 -8.77
CA ASN A 46 -4.85 0.00 -8.87
C ASN A 46 -5.11 -1.21 -9.77
N CYS A 47 -4.21 -1.50 -10.72
CA CYS A 47 -4.36 -2.63 -11.63
C CYS A 47 -3.78 -3.93 -11.07
N ILE A 48 -2.95 -3.88 -10.02
CA ILE A 48 -2.32 -5.08 -9.45
C ILE A 48 -3.38 -6.05 -8.96
N TRP A 49 -4.34 -5.59 -8.14
CA TRP A 49 -5.39 -6.47 -7.61
C TRP A 49 -6.26 -7.07 -8.72
N ARG A 50 -6.49 -6.33 -9.81
CA ARG A 50 -7.21 -6.83 -10.98
C ARG A 50 -6.43 -7.96 -11.67
N ILE A 51 -5.15 -7.71 -11.98
CA ILE A 51 -4.25 -8.69 -12.61
C ILE A 51 -4.10 -9.93 -11.72
N CYS A 52 -3.92 -9.76 -10.42
CA CYS A 52 -3.81 -10.87 -9.48
C CYS A 52 -5.06 -11.76 -9.50
N ARG A 53 -6.25 -11.17 -9.57
CA ARG A 53 -7.51 -11.92 -9.66
C ARG A 53 -7.69 -12.60 -11.01
N GLU A 54 -7.36 -11.93 -12.10
CA GLU A 54 -7.54 -12.45 -13.47
C GLU A 54 -6.61 -13.61 -13.78
N TYR A 55 -5.34 -13.53 -13.36
CA TYR A 55 -4.31 -14.54 -13.62
C TYR A 55 -4.05 -15.47 -12.42
N ASN A 56 -4.90 -15.40 -11.40
CA ASN A 56 -4.81 -16.20 -10.17
C ASN A 56 -3.42 -16.15 -9.50
N ILE A 57 -2.83 -14.95 -9.46
CA ILE A 57 -1.51 -14.70 -8.87
C ILE A 57 -1.70 -14.44 -7.37
N SER A 58 -1.01 -15.21 -6.54
CA SER A 58 -0.92 -15.03 -5.09
C SER A 58 0.48 -14.56 -4.68
N GLY A 59 0.65 -14.16 -3.42
CA GLY A 59 1.94 -13.67 -2.92
C GLY A 59 2.19 -12.18 -3.16
N VAL A 60 1.15 -11.39 -3.45
CA VAL A 60 1.20 -9.92 -3.43
C VAL A 60 0.54 -9.43 -2.14
N TYR A 61 1.29 -8.72 -1.30
CA TYR A 61 0.81 -8.32 0.03
C TYR A 61 0.24 -6.91 0.08
N GLY A 62 0.73 -6.01 -0.77
CA GLY A 62 0.32 -4.60 -0.80
C GLY A 62 1.51 -3.65 -0.78
N SER A 63 1.22 -2.35 -0.86
CA SER A 63 2.23 -1.28 -0.81
C SER A 63 2.70 -0.99 0.61
N ILE A 64 3.90 -0.40 0.76
CA ILE A 64 4.44 -0.03 2.08
C ILE A 64 3.46 0.86 2.87
N ILE A 65 2.81 1.82 2.21
CA ILE A 65 1.84 2.71 2.85
C ILE A 65 0.58 1.97 3.36
N GLU A 66 0.14 0.91 2.68
CA GLU A 66 -0.99 0.06 3.12
C GLU A 66 -0.60 -0.88 4.26
N LEU A 67 0.68 -1.29 4.32
CA LEU A 67 1.20 -2.22 5.32
C LEU A 67 1.73 -1.51 6.57
N LEU A 68 1.74 -0.17 6.57
CA LEU A 68 2.25 0.68 7.63
C LEU A 68 1.12 1.24 8.48
N GLU A 69 1.32 1.23 9.80
CA GLU A 69 0.54 2.04 10.73
C GLU A 69 1.51 2.92 11.54
N CYS A 70 1.21 4.21 11.65
CA CYS A 70 2.00 5.14 12.46
C CYS A 70 1.11 6.23 13.07
N ASP A 71 1.64 6.90 14.09
CA ASP A 71 1.00 8.07 14.70
C ASP A 71 0.93 9.21 13.68
N GLU A 72 -0.19 9.93 13.61
CA GLU A 72 -0.40 11.04 12.69
C GLU A 72 0.71 12.10 12.80
N ASN A 73 1.24 12.30 14.02
CA ASN A 73 2.34 13.24 14.27
C ASN A 73 3.65 12.85 13.57
N LEU A 74 3.79 11.59 13.14
CA LEU A 74 4.95 11.07 12.44
C LEU A 74 4.72 10.96 10.93
N PHE A 75 3.50 11.19 10.45
CA PHE A 75 3.14 10.98 9.04
C PHE A 75 4.03 11.79 8.09
N THR A 76 4.17 13.09 8.34
CA THR A 76 5.04 13.97 7.54
C THR A 76 6.51 13.53 7.58
N ALA A 77 7.00 13.12 8.76
CA ALA A 77 8.38 12.65 8.88
C ALA A 77 8.62 11.37 8.08
N VAL A 78 7.66 10.44 8.10
CA VAL A 78 7.70 9.21 7.30
C VAL A 78 7.58 9.51 5.82
N GLU A 79 6.64 10.36 5.42
CA GLU A 79 6.40 10.75 4.03
C GLU A 79 7.64 11.38 3.41
N VAL A 80 8.25 12.36 4.09
CA VAL A 80 9.47 13.02 3.61
C VAL A 80 10.66 12.06 3.62
N THR A 81 10.75 11.17 4.62
CA THR A 81 11.88 10.24 4.72
C THR A 81 11.81 9.10 3.73
N VAL A 82 10.62 8.58 3.38
CA VAL A 82 10.47 7.40 2.50
C VAL A 82 10.12 7.81 1.07
N GLY A 83 9.38 8.91 0.90
CA GLY A 83 8.99 9.45 -0.39
C GLY A 83 8.24 8.43 -1.26
N ASN A 84 8.64 8.32 -2.53
CA ASN A 84 8.01 7.43 -3.50
C ASN A 84 8.12 5.94 -3.13
N SER A 85 9.05 5.56 -2.25
CA SER A 85 9.16 4.18 -1.77
C SER A 85 7.97 3.73 -0.92
N LEU A 86 7.12 4.65 -0.46
CA LEU A 86 5.84 4.34 0.18
C LEU A 86 4.90 3.54 -0.74
N PHE A 87 5.02 3.76 -2.04
CA PHE A 87 4.18 3.13 -3.05
C PHE A 87 4.76 1.82 -3.59
N HIS A 88 5.92 1.38 -3.08
CA HIS A 88 6.52 0.11 -3.51
C HIS A 88 5.72 -1.06 -2.96
N VAL A 89 5.49 -2.06 -3.80
CA VAL A 89 4.60 -3.19 -3.52
C VAL A 89 5.40 -4.37 -3.03
N VAL A 90 5.11 -4.83 -1.81
CA VAL A 90 5.74 -5.98 -1.19
C VAL A 90 5.14 -7.26 -1.77
N VAL A 91 6.02 -8.15 -2.22
CA VAL A 91 5.67 -9.46 -2.77
C VAL A 91 6.51 -10.55 -2.15
N GLU A 92 6.00 -11.77 -2.15
CA GLU A 92 6.67 -12.95 -1.59
C GLU A 92 8.01 -13.20 -2.27
N SER A 93 8.01 -13.19 -3.62
CA SER A 93 9.19 -13.50 -4.40
C SER A 93 9.36 -12.63 -5.65
N ASP A 94 10.58 -12.58 -6.18
CA ASP A 94 10.87 -11.87 -7.42
C ASP A 94 10.23 -12.54 -8.65
N GLU A 95 9.95 -13.84 -8.61
CA GLU A 95 9.18 -14.52 -9.64
C GLU A 95 7.75 -13.95 -9.73
N ILE A 96 7.10 -13.72 -8.58
CA ILE A 96 5.79 -13.05 -8.51
C ILE A 96 5.89 -11.63 -9.08
N SER A 97 6.94 -10.87 -8.70
CA SER A 97 7.15 -9.53 -9.24
C SER A 97 7.26 -9.52 -10.77
N THR A 98 7.98 -10.51 -11.32
CA THR A 98 8.19 -10.65 -12.76
C THR A 98 6.89 -11.04 -13.46
N GLN A 99 6.11 -11.95 -12.87
CA GLN A 99 4.82 -12.36 -13.39
C GLN A 99 3.86 -11.17 -13.48
N VAL A 100 3.68 -10.43 -12.38
CA VAL A 100 2.81 -9.24 -12.36
C VAL A 100 3.31 -8.17 -13.34
N ASN A 101 4.62 -7.93 -13.39
CA ASN A 101 5.21 -6.92 -14.27
C ASN A 101 5.03 -7.24 -15.77
N ARG A 102 5.03 -8.52 -16.17
CA ARG A 102 4.73 -8.94 -17.56
C ARG A 102 3.32 -8.51 -17.98
N HIS A 103 2.33 -8.71 -17.10
CA HIS A 103 0.94 -8.32 -17.38
C HIS A 103 0.76 -6.79 -17.34
N LEU A 104 1.42 -6.10 -16.40
CA LEU A 104 1.39 -4.62 -16.32
C LEU A 104 1.98 -3.94 -17.56
N SER A 105 3.10 -4.45 -18.09
CA SER A 105 3.78 -3.87 -19.26
C SER A 105 2.95 -3.98 -20.54
N GLY A 106 2.18 -5.07 -20.69
CA GLY A 106 1.30 -5.29 -21.84
C GLY A 106 0.15 -4.28 -21.92
N GLU A 107 -0.35 -3.82 -20.78
CA GLU A 107 -1.49 -2.91 -20.71
C GLU A 107 -1.08 -1.41 -20.62
N LYS A 108 0.23 -1.09 -20.56
CA LYS A 108 0.78 0.28 -20.40
C LYS A 108 0.14 1.06 -19.25
N VAL A 109 -0.17 0.38 -18.16
CA VAL A 109 -1.07 0.96 -17.13
C VAL A 109 -0.33 1.90 -16.18
N GLY A 110 0.99 1.83 -16.08
CA GLY A 110 1.73 2.67 -15.17
C GLY A 110 3.07 2.06 -14.77
N ARG A 111 3.73 2.68 -13.79
CA ARG A 111 5.00 2.22 -13.24
C ARG A 111 4.76 1.68 -11.83
N VAL A 112 5.18 0.44 -11.59
CA VAL A 112 5.14 -0.19 -10.26
C VAL A 112 6.53 -0.69 -9.92
N THR A 113 6.98 -0.40 -8.70
CA THR A 113 8.20 -0.97 -8.14
C THR A 113 7.84 -2.04 -7.12
N PHE A 114 8.47 -3.20 -7.20
CA PHE A 114 8.21 -4.32 -6.30
C PHE A 114 9.37 -4.51 -5.31
N ILE A 115 9.05 -4.96 -4.10
CA ILE A 115 9.99 -5.35 -3.05
C ILE A 115 9.79 -6.85 -2.78
N PRO A 116 10.63 -7.73 -3.37
CA PRO A 116 10.52 -9.16 -3.18
C PRO A 116 11.17 -9.62 -1.87
N LEU A 117 10.39 -10.17 -0.94
CA LEU A 117 10.87 -10.57 0.39
C LEU A 117 11.96 -11.66 0.32
N ASN A 118 11.89 -12.57 -0.66
CA ASN A 118 12.92 -13.60 -0.84
C ASN A 118 14.33 -13.06 -1.17
N ARG A 119 14.44 -11.85 -1.73
CA ARG A 119 15.73 -11.25 -2.15
C ARG A 119 16.18 -10.09 -1.28
N VAL A 120 15.28 -9.45 -0.56
CA VAL A 120 15.61 -8.25 0.22
C VAL A 120 16.43 -8.64 1.44
N LYS A 121 17.67 -8.18 1.48
CA LYS A 121 18.51 -8.25 2.66
C LYS A 121 18.47 -6.90 3.36
N ALA A 122 17.95 -6.87 4.58
CA ALA A 122 17.99 -5.67 5.39
C ALA A 122 19.45 -5.29 5.65
N PRO A 123 19.88 -4.05 5.30
CA PRO A 123 21.22 -3.60 5.65
C PRO A 123 21.33 -3.50 7.18
N TYR A 124 22.49 -3.84 7.73
CA TYR A 124 22.74 -3.66 9.15
C TYR A 124 22.92 -2.16 9.44
N VAL A 125 21.92 -1.55 10.09
CA VAL A 125 21.97 -0.13 10.45
C VAL A 125 22.48 0.02 11.88
N THR A 126 23.64 0.66 12.03
CA THR A 126 24.13 1.10 13.34
C THR A 126 23.70 2.53 13.57
N TYR A 127 22.80 2.73 14.53
CA TYR A 127 22.40 4.06 14.94
C TYR A 127 23.42 4.61 15.94
N PRO A 128 23.82 5.89 15.83
CA PRO A 128 24.67 6.51 16.83
C PRO A 128 23.97 6.46 18.20
N PRO A 129 24.70 6.15 19.29
CA PRO A 129 24.14 6.11 20.63
C PRO A 129 24.00 7.54 21.16
N THR A 130 23.08 8.32 20.59
CA THR A 130 22.74 9.65 21.10
C THR A 130 21.39 9.61 21.80
N SER A 131 21.27 10.34 22.91
CA SER A 131 20.05 10.37 23.74
C SER A 131 18.96 11.26 23.16
N ASP A 132 19.24 12.00 22.09
CA ASP A 132 18.40 13.05 21.50
C ASP A 132 17.67 12.59 20.21
N ALA A 133 17.94 11.38 19.71
CA ALA A 133 17.35 10.88 18.48
C ALA A 133 16.78 9.47 18.65
N ILE A 134 15.58 9.26 18.13
CA ILE A 134 14.94 7.93 18.06
C ILE A 134 14.78 7.55 16.59
N PRO A 135 15.24 6.37 16.15
CA PRO A 135 15.03 5.92 14.77
C PRO A 135 13.54 5.82 14.43
N LEU A 136 13.13 6.40 13.30
CA LEU A 136 11.74 6.37 12.83
C LEU A 136 11.20 4.94 12.75
N LEU A 137 11.99 3.98 12.23
CA LEU A 137 11.61 2.57 12.12
C LEU A 137 11.13 1.94 13.44
N LYS A 138 11.64 2.41 14.60
CA LYS A 138 11.23 1.91 15.92
C LYS A 138 9.86 2.43 16.37
N LYS A 139 9.37 3.50 15.76
CA LYS A 139 8.07 4.12 16.08
C LYS A 139 6.97 3.69 15.12
N LEU A 140 7.31 3.00 14.04
CA LEU A 140 6.36 2.45 13.08
C LEU A 140 5.80 1.12 13.58
N LYS A 141 4.52 0.88 13.31
CA LYS A 141 3.86 -0.41 13.53
C LYS A 141 3.70 -1.10 12.18
N TYR A 142 4.19 -2.33 12.08
CA TYR A 142 4.06 -3.19 10.91
C TYR A 142 4.30 -4.64 11.32
N SER A 143 3.87 -5.59 10.48
CA SER A 143 4.14 -7.02 10.72
C SER A 143 5.61 -7.34 10.56
N HIS A 144 6.18 -8.12 11.49
CA HIS A 144 7.60 -8.48 11.47
C HIS A 144 8.00 -9.22 10.18
N SER A 145 7.07 -9.93 9.54
CA SER A 145 7.29 -10.59 8.23
C SER A 145 7.73 -9.62 7.13
N TYR A 146 7.44 -8.33 7.26
CA TYR A 146 7.79 -7.29 6.30
C TYR A 146 8.98 -6.44 6.74
N HIS A 147 9.62 -6.75 7.87
CA HIS A 147 10.70 -5.92 8.43
C HIS A 147 11.80 -5.61 7.43
N GLN A 148 12.15 -6.58 6.58
CA GLN A 148 13.15 -6.41 5.51
C GLN A 148 12.73 -5.33 4.50
N ALA A 149 11.46 -5.28 4.11
CA ALA A 149 10.92 -4.29 3.18
C ALA A 149 10.94 -2.87 3.80
N PHE A 150 10.53 -2.75 5.06
CA PHE A 150 10.53 -1.47 5.78
C PHE A 150 11.95 -0.94 6.03
N SER A 151 12.89 -1.84 6.36
CA SER A 151 14.29 -1.47 6.54
C SER A 151 14.93 -0.97 5.25
N LEU A 152 14.52 -1.49 4.08
CA LEU A 152 15.02 -1.03 2.78
C LEU A 152 14.42 0.32 2.38
N GLY A 153 13.09 0.50 2.50
CA GLY A 153 12.40 1.72 2.06
C GLY A 153 12.91 2.99 2.76
N LEU A 154 13.24 2.91 4.05
CA LEU A 154 13.84 4.02 4.80
C LEU A 154 15.31 4.30 4.45
N PHE A 155 16.01 3.33 3.85
CA PHE A 155 17.42 3.48 3.47
C PHE A 155 17.58 3.99 2.03
N VAL A 156 16.75 3.52 1.09
CA VAL A 156 16.81 3.91 -0.32
C VAL A 156 16.63 5.41 -0.51
N SER A 157 15.68 6.03 0.21
CA SER A 157 15.48 7.48 0.14
C SER A 157 16.70 8.29 0.62
N ARG A 158 17.48 7.75 1.56
CA ARG A 158 18.74 8.39 1.99
C ARG A 158 19.85 8.27 0.93
N ALA A 159 19.79 7.26 0.07
CA ALA A 159 20.76 7.04 -1.01
C ALA A 159 20.43 7.80 -2.30
N GLU A 160 19.16 8.13 -2.55
CA GLU A 160 18.73 8.89 -3.75
C GLU A 160 18.88 10.42 -3.60
N THR A 161 19.34 10.91 -2.45
CA THR A 161 19.48 12.35 -2.14
C THR A 161 20.95 12.81 -2.02
N SER A 162 21.88 12.24 -2.79
CA SER A 162 23.30 12.64 -2.80
C SER A 162 23.87 12.81 -4.20
#